data_AF-A0A948RFM0-F1
#
_entry.id   AF-A0A948RFM0-F1
#
_cell.length_a   1.000
_cell.length_b   1.000
_cell.length_c   1.000
_cell.angle_alpha   90.00
_cell.angle_beta   90.00
_cell.angle_gamma   90.00
#
_symmetry.space_group_name_H-M   'P 1'
#
loop_
_entity.id
_entity.type
_entity.pdbx_description
1 polymer ?
#
loop_
_entity_poly.entity_id
_entity_poly.type
_entity_poly.pdbx_seq_one_letter_code
_entity_poly.pdbx_strand_id
1 'polypeptide(L)'
;MKKMDFRIITGVLLILGGILGLLDKIGIIKEGFNLFWAVVFGFAGIVFLYFFFTNRNNWWAAIPGFTLAGIAASSFLPDGLGWDGLAFLGGIGLGFWAVYFSGRQRWWAIILGGVLITLGATAALSEAFRIQDTGSVFFIGLGLTFLLVAVLARHTWA
;
A
#
# COMPACT_ATOMS: atom_id res chain seq x y z
N MET A 1 -9.90 -6.38 -33.88
CA MET A 1 -8.70 -6.69 -33.06
C MET A 1 -9.04 -7.88 -32.17
N LYS A 2 -8.37 -9.03 -32.32
CA LYS A 2 -8.61 -10.20 -31.45
C LYS A 2 -8.26 -9.82 -30.02
N LYS A 3 -9.22 -9.93 -29.09
CA LYS A 3 -8.95 -9.75 -27.66
C LYS A 3 -7.96 -10.84 -27.27
N MET A 4 -6.74 -10.45 -26.93
CA MET A 4 -5.74 -11.37 -26.39
C MET A 4 -6.31 -11.97 -25.10
N ASP A 5 -6.29 -13.30 -25.00
CA ASP A 5 -6.84 -14.00 -23.83
C ASP A 5 -6.01 -13.59 -22.60
N PHE A 6 -6.69 -13.14 -21.55
CA PHE A 6 -6.07 -12.75 -20.28
C PHE A 6 -5.14 -13.85 -19.74
N ARG A 7 -5.46 -15.12 -20.00
CA ARG A 7 -4.66 -16.28 -19.62
C ARG A 7 -3.27 -16.29 -20.26
N ILE A 8 -3.17 -15.82 -21.51
CA ILE A 8 -1.89 -15.75 -22.24
C ILE A 8 -1.05 -14.62 -21.65
N ILE A 9 -1.66 -13.47 -21.36
CA ILE A 9 -0.97 -12.31 -20.78
C ILE A 9 -0.39 -12.68 -19.42
N THR A 10 -1.19 -13.28 -18.53
CA THR A 10 -0.73 -13.69 -17.21
C THR A 10 0.30 -14.81 -17.29
N GLY A 11 0.13 -15.77 -18.19
CA GLY A 11 1.11 -16.85 -18.42
C GLY A 11 2.47 -16.31 -18.85
N VAL A 12 2.52 -15.40 -19.84
CA VAL A 12 3.76 -14.77 -20.29
C VAL A 12 4.40 -13.94 -19.18
N LEU A 13 3.60 -13.16 -18.44
CA LEU A 13 4.08 -12.35 -17.32
C LEU A 13 4.73 -13.20 -16.22
N LEU A 14 4.10 -14.33 -15.86
CA LEU A 14 4.65 -15.26 -14.86
C LEU A 14 5.92 -15.95 -15.33
N ILE A 15 6.00 -16.35 -16.61
CA ILE A 15 7.21 -16.96 -17.18
C ILE A 15 8.37 -15.96 -17.15
N LEU A 16 8.14 -14.72 -17.58
CA LEU A 16 9.16 -13.66 -17.54
C LEU A 16 9.62 -13.40 -16.11
N GLY A 17 8.69 -13.26 -15.16
CA GLY A 17 9.02 -13.10 -13.75
C GLY A 17 9.82 -14.28 -13.19
N GLY A 18 9.48 -15.51 -13.56
CA GLY A 18 10.21 -16.71 -13.15
C GLY A 18 11.64 -16.77 -13.70
N ILE A 19 11.84 -16.43 -14.99
CA ILE A 19 13.16 -16.37 -15.61
C ILE A 19 14.02 -15.29 -14.93
N LEU A 20 13.47 -14.09 -14.71
CA LEU A 20 14.17 -13.02 -14.01
C LEU A 20 14.52 -13.40 -12.56
N GLY A 21 13.60 -14.08 -11.87
CA GLY A 21 13.86 -14.62 -10.54
C GLY A 21 15.00 -15.63 -10.51
N LEU A 22 15.07 -16.52 -11.50
CA LEU A 22 16.18 -17.46 -11.62
C LEU A 22 17.51 -16.75 -11.88
N LEU A 23 17.52 -15.76 -12.79
CA LEU A 23 18.73 -14.98 -13.11
C LEU A 23 19.23 -14.15 -11.91
N ASP A 24 18.32 -13.65 -11.08
CA ASP A 24 18.65 -12.94 -9.84
C ASP A 24 19.27 -13.90 -8.81
N LYS A 25 18.70 -15.10 -8.63
CA LYS A 25 19.26 -16.12 -7.72
C LYS A 25 20.64 -16.65 -8.13
N ILE A 26 20.92 -16.71 -9.43
CA ILE A 26 22.24 -17.11 -9.96
C ILE A 26 23.22 -15.92 -9.95
N GLY A 27 22.77 -14.71 -9.62
CA GLY A 27 23.61 -13.51 -9.47
C GLY A 27 23.98 -12.83 -10.78
N ILE A 28 23.28 -13.16 -11.88
CA ILE A 28 23.52 -12.57 -13.22
C ILE A 28 22.90 -11.17 -13.28
N ILE A 29 21.65 -11.02 -12.80
CA ILE A 29 20.93 -9.74 -12.77
C ILE A 29 20.45 -9.49 -11.35
N LYS A 30 21.26 -8.77 -10.57
CA LYS A 30 20.89 -8.39 -9.20
C LYS A 30 19.64 -7.51 -9.22
N GLU A 31 18.66 -7.85 -8.40
CA GLU A 31 17.38 -7.14 -8.23
C GLU A 31 16.46 -7.12 -9.46
N GLY A 32 16.78 -7.88 -10.51
CA GLY A 32 15.95 -7.94 -11.71
C GLY A 32 14.52 -8.42 -11.43
N PHE A 33 14.36 -9.32 -10.46
CA PHE A 33 13.06 -9.81 -10.02
C PHE A 33 12.25 -8.74 -9.28
N ASN A 34 12.87 -8.04 -8.32
CA ASN A 34 12.22 -6.99 -7.54
C ASN A 34 11.78 -5.83 -8.44
N LEU A 35 12.67 -5.36 -9.33
CA LEU A 35 12.36 -4.28 -10.25
C LEU A 35 11.22 -4.65 -11.20
N PHE A 36 11.22 -5.88 -11.72
CA PHE A 36 10.14 -6.38 -12.60
C PHE A 36 8.78 -6.31 -11.90
N TRP A 37 8.68 -6.86 -10.69
CA TRP A 37 7.43 -6.84 -9.93
C TRP A 37 7.04 -5.44 -9.48
N ALA A 38 8.00 -4.58 -9.13
CA ALA A 38 7.74 -3.18 -8.80
C ALA A 38 7.08 -2.44 -9.98
N VAL A 39 7.56 -2.65 -11.21
CA VAL A 39 6.96 -2.07 -12.42
C VAL A 39 5.57 -2.64 -12.68
N VAL A 40 5.39 -3.97 -12.57
CA VAL A 40 4.09 -4.61 -12.80
C VAL A 40 3.05 -4.12 -11.79
N PHE A 41 3.38 -4.11 -10.49
CA PHE A 41 2.48 -3.63 -9.44
C PHE A 41 2.27 -2.12 -9.53
N GLY A 42 3.30 -1.34 -9.85
CA GLY A 42 3.17 0.09 -10.07
C GLY A 42 2.19 0.41 -11.19
N PHE A 43 2.30 -0.30 -12.32
CA PHE A 43 1.38 -0.13 -13.45
C PHE A 43 -0.06 -0.54 -13.08
N ALA A 44 -0.23 -1.68 -12.40
CA ALA A 44 -1.53 -2.12 -11.92
C ALA A 44 -2.14 -1.11 -10.92
N GLY A 45 -1.33 -0.55 -10.03
CA GLY A 45 -1.72 0.49 -9.07
C GLY A 45 -2.21 1.76 -9.79
N ILE A 46 -1.49 2.22 -10.80
CA ILE A 46 -1.90 3.36 -11.65
C ILE A 46 -3.26 3.10 -12.30
N VAL A 47 -3.51 1.89 -12.81
CA VAL A 47 -4.81 1.54 -13.41
C VAL A 47 -5.95 1.65 -12.38
N PHE A 48 -5.77 1.15 -11.16
CA PHE A 48 -6.78 1.28 -10.10
C PHE A 48 -6.98 2.72 -9.66
N LEU A 49 -5.90 3.49 -9.49
CA LEU A 49 -5.98 4.91 -9.16
C LEU A 49 -6.69 5.71 -10.26
N TYR A 50 -6.45 5.37 -11.53
CA TYR A 50 -7.18 5.94 -12.66
C TYR A 50 -8.69 5.70 -12.54
N PHE A 51 -9.12 4.46 -12.22
CA PHE A 51 -10.54 4.17 -11.98
C PHE A 51 -11.12 4.95 -10.80
N PHE A 52 -10.35 5.11 -9.72
CA PHE A 52 -10.75 5.88 -8.54
C PHE A 52 -10.96 7.37 -8.86
N PHE A 53 -10.04 7.99 -9.59
CA PHE A 53 -10.13 9.41 -9.95
C PHE A 53 -11.16 9.68 -11.04
N THR A 54 -11.40 8.73 -11.94
CA THR A 54 -12.35 8.90 -13.05
C THR A 54 -13.80 8.81 -12.59
N ASN A 55 -14.12 7.90 -11.66
CA ASN A 55 -15.49 7.72 -11.18
C ASN A 55 -15.53 7.60 -9.66
N ARG A 56 -16.15 8.59 -9.00
CA ARG A 56 -16.30 8.64 -7.54
C ARG A 56 -17.10 7.46 -6.96
N ASN A 57 -17.89 6.75 -7.78
CA ASN A 57 -18.54 5.51 -7.36
C ASN A 57 -17.56 4.35 -7.19
N ASN A 58 -16.38 4.40 -7.83
CA ASN A 58 -15.32 3.40 -7.70
C ASN A 58 -14.38 3.70 -6.53
N TRP A 59 -14.93 4.15 -5.40
CA TRP A 59 -14.15 4.46 -4.19
C TRP A 59 -13.28 3.29 -3.73
N TRP A 60 -13.77 2.06 -3.92
CA TRP A 60 -13.08 0.83 -3.56
C TRP A 60 -11.72 0.70 -4.25
N ALA A 61 -11.55 1.30 -5.44
CA ALA A 61 -10.32 1.21 -6.23
C ALA A 61 -9.14 1.98 -5.62
N ALA A 62 -9.40 2.90 -4.68
CA ALA A 62 -8.34 3.55 -3.91
C ALA A 62 -7.52 2.52 -3.11
N ILE A 63 -8.17 1.55 -2.48
CA ILE A 63 -7.49 0.57 -1.61
C ILE A 63 -6.45 -0.23 -2.42
N PRO A 64 -6.80 -0.99 -3.48
CA PRO A 64 -5.81 -1.71 -4.28
C PRO A 64 -4.86 -0.77 -4.99
N GLY A 65 -5.31 0.41 -5.46
CA GLY A 65 -4.44 1.37 -6.14
C GLY A 65 -3.29 1.86 -5.28
N PHE A 66 -3.58 2.37 -4.07
CA PHE A 66 -2.56 2.83 -3.14
C PHE A 66 -1.76 1.68 -2.52
N THR A 67 -2.37 0.50 -2.31
CA THR A 67 -1.63 -0.69 -1.84
C THR A 67 -0.56 -1.11 -2.84
N LEU A 68 -0.94 -1.24 -4.11
CA LEU A 68 -0.02 -1.62 -5.18
C LEU A 68 1.07 -0.56 -5.40
N ALA A 69 0.71 0.73 -5.30
CA ALA A 69 1.69 1.81 -5.31
C ALA A 69 2.66 1.73 -4.12
N GLY A 70 2.18 1.38 -2.92
CA GLY A 70 3.01 1.16 -1.74
C GLY A 70 3.99 0.00 -1.90
N ILE A 71 3.55 -1.14 -2.46
CA ILE A 71 4.42 -2.28 -2.79
C ILE A 71 5.48 -1.90 -3.83
N ALA A 72 5.07 -1.17 -4.88
CA ALA A 72 6.00 -0.71 -5.90
C ALA A 72 7.05 0.24 -5.30
N ALA A 73 6.61 1.19 -4.46
CA ALA A 73 7.49 2.13 -3.78
C ALA A 73 8.45 1.44 -2.80
N SER A 74 8.00 0.39 -2.09
CA SER A 74 8.84 -0.31 -1.11
C SER A 74 10.05 -0.99 -1.76
N SER A 75 9.94 -1.36 -3.04
CA SER A 75 11.03 -1.99 -3.80
C SER A 75 12.18 -1.02 -4.16
N PHE A 76 11.98 0.29 -3.99
CA PHE A 76 13.01 1.31 -4.24
C PHE A 76 13.59 1.91 -2.96
N LEU A 77 13.13 1.45 -1.79
CA LEU A 77 13.56 1.97 -0.50
C LEU A 77 14.75 1.16 0.05
N PRO A 78 15.67 1.79 0.80
CA PRO A 78 16.79 1.08 1.40
C PRO A 78 16.32 0.05 2.45
N ASP A 79 16.92 -1.14 2.39
CA ASP A 79 16.71 -2.20 3.38
C ASP A 79 17.23 -1.81 4.77
N GLY A 80 16.64 -2.42 5.82
CA GLY A 80 17.17 -2.36 7.19
C GLY A 80 16.82 -1.10 7.99
N LEU A 81 15.86 -0.30 7.51
CA LEU A 81 15.34 0.88 8.22
C LEU A 81 13.81 0.84 8.38
N GLY A 82 13.15 -0.24 7.94
CA GLY A 82 11.69 -0.44 8.02
C GLY A 82 10.86 0.49 7.12
N TRP A 83 11.50 1.23 6.19
CA TRP A 83 10.82 2.08 5.21
C TRP A 83 9.95 1.29 4.25
N ASP A 84 10.31 0.05 3.96
CA ASP A 84 9.56 -0.90 3.14
C ASP A 84 8.20 -1.22 3.79
N GLY A 85 8.20 -1.55 5.08
CA GLY A 85 6.99 -1.79 5.87
C GLY A 85 6.12 -0.53 5.98
N LEU A 86 6.73 0.63 6.19
CA LEU A 86 6.03 1.91 6.20
C LEU A 86 5.42 2.26 4.83
N ALA A 87 6.14 2.04 3.73
CA ALA A 87 5.62 2.31 2.40
C ALA A 87 4.46 1.38 2.04
N PHE A 88 4.56 0.10 2.41
CA PHE A 88 3.49 -0.87 2.17
C PHE A 88 2.26 -0.58 3.04
N LEU A 89 2.41 -0.58 4.37
CA LEU A 89 1.30 -0.36 5.30
C LEU A 89 0.75 1.07 5.21
N GLY A 90 1.62 2.05 5.06
CA GLY A 90 1.26 3.44 4.81
C GLY A 90 0.53 3.61 3.48
N GLY A 91 0.94 2.90 2.42
CA GLY A 91 0.21 2.86 1.14
C GLY A 91 -1.20 2.33 1.31
N ILE A 92 -1.39 1.20 1.99
CA ILE A 92 -2.74 0.68 2.29
C ILE A 92 -3.53 1.70 3.11
N GLY A 93 -2.91 2.30 4.14
CA GLY A 93 -3.53 3.29 4.99
C GLY A 93 -3.98 4.55 4.23
N LEU A 94 -3.15 5.05 3.31
CA LEU A 94 -3.48 6.13 2.39
C LEU A 94 -4.66 5.76 1.49
N GLY A 95 -4.75 4.50 1.06
CA GLY A 95 -5.91 3.97 0.34
C GLY A 95 -7.21 4.15 1.12
N PHE A 96 -7.22 3.77 2.41
CA PHE A 96 -8.40 3.98 3.27
C PHE A 96 -8.69 5.46 3.53
N TRP A 97 -7.66 6.30 3.70
CA TRP A 97 -7.85 7.74 3.81
C TRP A 97 -8.46 8.35 2.55
N ALA A 98 -8.01 7.93 1.37
CA ALA A 98 -8.60 8.33 0.10
C ALA A 98 -10.07 7.87 -0.01
N VAL A 99 -10.42 6.68 0.50
CA VAL A 99 -11.81 6.23 0.62
C VAL A 99 -12.63 7.18 1.49
N TYR A 100 -12.13 7.57 2.66
CA TYR A 100 -12.81 8.54 3.53
C TYR A 100 -13.03 9.90 2.85
N PHE A 101 -12.00 10.45 2.19
CA PHE A 101 -12.12 11.73 1.48
C PHE A 101 -13.04 11.66 0.26
N SER A 102 -13.20 10.49 -0.36
CA SER A 102 -14.16 10.28 -1.44
C SER A 102 -15.62 10.26 -0.98
N GLY A 103 -15.88 10.13 0.32
CA GLY A 103 -17.22 10.19 0.89
C GLY A 103 -17.20 10.08 2.41
N ARG A 104 -17.54 11.19 3.10
CA ARG A 104 -17.48 11.29 4.58
C ARG A 104 -18.36 10.28 5.32
N GLN A 105 -19.36 9.71 4.65
CA GLN A 105 -20.18 8.61 5.17
C GLN A 105 -19.36 7.34 5.49
N ARG A 106 -18.14 7.23 4.95
CA ARG A 106 -17.23 6.08 5.08
C ARG A 106 -16.24 6.29 6.24
N TRP A 107 -16.73 6.77 7.37
CA TRP A 107 -15.93 7.07 8.58
C TRP A 107 -15.12 5.86 9.08
N TRP A 108 -15.62 4.64 8.85
CA TRP A 108 -14.94 3.39 9.19
C TRP A 108 -13.53 3.30 8.57
N ALA A 109 -13.29 3.96 7.44
CA ALA A 109 -12.01 3.93 6.75
C ALA A 109 -10.92 4.69 7.53
N ILE A 110 -11.27 5.67 8.36
CA ILE A 110 -10.30 6.35 9.23
C ILE A 110 -9.66 5.38 10.21
N ILE A 111 -10.45 4.46 10.78
CA ILE A 111 -9.94 3.47 11.75
C ILE A 111 -8.89 2.59 11.09
N LEU A 112 -9.23 1.96 9.97
CA LEU A 112 -8.30 1.09 9.25
C LEU A 112 -7.09 1.88 8.72
N GLY A 113 -7.31 3.06 8.17
CA GLY A 113 -6.24 3.93 7.67
C GLY A 113 -5.26 4.37 8.75
N GLY A 114 -5.76 4.85 9.88
CA GLY A 114 -4.96 5.30 11.02
C GLY A 114 -4.18 4.18 11.68
N VAL A 115 -4.80 3.01 11.88
CA VAL A 115 -4.14 1.82 12.45
C VAL A 115 -2.98 1.38 11.56
N LEU A 116 -3.20 1.26 10.25
CA LEU A 116 -2.17 0.79 9.31
C LEU A 116 -0.99 1.76 9.19
N ILE A 117 -1.25 3.07 9.14
CA ILE A 117 -0.20 4.09 9.15
C ILE A 117 0.58 4.02 10.46
N THR A 118 -0.11 3.85 11.60
CA THR A 118 0.55 3.70 12.91
C THR A 118 1.44 2.46 12.93
N LEU A 119 0.95 1.31 12.43
CA LEU A 119 1.74 0.08 12.35
C LEU A 119 2.99 0.26 11.48
N GLY A 120 2.84 0.86 10.29
CA GLY A 120 3.97 1.18 9.42
C GLY A 120 4.99 2.11 10.10
N ALA A 121 4.51 3.14 10.79
CA ALA A 121 5.37 4.07 11.52
C ALA A 121 6.09 3.39 12.69
N THR A 122 5.42 2.52 13.43
CA THR A 122 6.02 1.77 14.53
C THR A 122 7.08 0.79 14.04
N ALA A 123 6.86 0.13 12.89
CA ALA A 123 7.83 -0.76 12.28
C ALA A 123 9.09 0.01 11.83
N ALA A 124 8.91 1.13 11.10
CA ALA A 124 10.02 1.99 10.69
C ALA A 124 10.78 2.57 11.88
N LEU A 125 10.08 3.02 12.91
CA LEU A 125 10.71 3.58 14.11
C LEU A 125 11.51 2.51 14.88
N SER A 126 10.97 1.30 15.02
CA SER A 126 11.64 0.20 15.69
C SER A 126 12.93 -0.18 14.98
N GLU A 127 12.89 -0.31 13.65
CA GLU A 127 14.04 -0.71 12.85
C GLU A 127 15.09 0.41 12.75
N ALA A 128 14.67 1.63 12.39
CA ALA A 128 15.58 2.76 12.16
C ALA A 128 16.31 3.21 13.44
N PHE A 129 15.67 3.12 14.61
CA PHE A 129 16.25 3.56 15.88
C PHE A 129 16.58 2.40 16.83
N ARG A 130 16.37 1.15 16.41
CA ARG A 130 16.56 -0.06 17.23
C ARG A 130 15.81 -0.01 18.56
N ILE A 131 14.64 0.63 18.57
CA ILE A 131 13.79 0.76 19.75
C ILE A 131 12.96 -0.53 19.89
N GLN A 132 13.16 -1.24 21.00
CA GLN A 132 12.46 -2.51 21.28
C GLN A 132 11.02 -2.29 21.77
N ASP A 133 10.75 -1.22 22.52
CA ASP A 133 9.44 -0.95 23.15
C ASP A 133 8.61 0.10 22.39
N THR A 134 8.29 -0.17 21.12
CA THR A 134 7.43 0.71 20.29
C THR A 134 5.92 0.55 20.55
N GLY A 135 5.53 -0.31 21.50
CA GLY A 135 4.11 -0.51 21.88
C GLY A 135 3.41 0.77 22.34
N SER A 136 4.12 1.66 23.05
CA SER A 136 3.59 2.96 23.47
C SER A 136 3.19 3.84 22.27
N VAL A 137 4.04 3.88 21.24
CA VAL A 137 3.79 4.62 19.99
C VAL A 137 2.56 4.05 19.27
N PHE A 138 2.44 2.71 19.25
CA PHE A 138 1.26 2.05 18.69
C PHE A 138 -0.03 2.46 19.42
N PHE A 139 -0.06 2.39 20.76
CA PHE A 139 -1.25 2.76 21.52
C PHE A 139 -1.59 4.25 21.44
N ILE A 140 -0.58 5.13 21.37
CA ILE A 140 -0.79 6.56 21.12
C ILE A 140 -1.43 6.76 19.74
N GLY A 141 -0.92 6.12 18.69
CA GLY A 141 -1.48 6.22 17.35
C GLY A 141 -2.91 5.67 17.24
N LEU A 142 -3.21 4.57 17.94
CA LEU A 142 -4.58 4.09 18.10
C LEU A 142 -5.47 5.13 18.80
N GLY A 143 -5.03 5.66 19.94
CA GLY A 143 -5.76 6.69 20.69
C GLY A 143 -6.07 7.91 19.83
N LEU A 144 -5.09 8.39 19.05
CA LEU A 144 -5.27 9.48 18.09
C LEU A 144 -6.27 9.13 16.98
N THR A 145 -6.22 7.91 16.45
CA THR A 145 -7.15 7.44 15.42
C THR A 145 -8.59 7.45 15.94
N PHE A 146 -8.83 6.92 17.14
CA PHE A 146 -10.16 6.92 17.75
C PHE A 146 -10.62 8.31 18.20
N LEU A 147 -9.71 9.14 18.72
CA LEU A 147 -10.01 10.54 19.04
C LEU A 147 -10.45 11.29 17.79
N LEU A 148 -9.74 11.11 16.68
CA LEU A 148 -10.08 11.71 15.40
C LEU A 148 -11.47 11.26 14.93
N VAL A 149 -11.77 9.97 15.00
CA VAL A 149 -13.12 9.44 14.69
C VAL A 149 -14.16 10.06 15.62
N ALA A 150 -13.91 10.17 16.92
CA ALA A 150 -14.85 10.75 17.88
C ALA A 150 -15.14 12.24 17.61
N VAL A 151 -14.11 13.00 17.25
CA VAL A 151 -14.25 14.42 16.87
C VAL A 151 -15.03 14.57 15.57
N LEU A 152 -14.69 13.79 14.54
CA LEU A 152 -15.37 13.85 13.24
C LEU A 152 -16.81 13.31 13.33
N ALA A 153 -17.06 12.30 14.15
CA ALA A 153 -18.39 11.75 14.39
C ALA A 153 -19.32 12.76 15.07
N ARG A 154 -18.81 13.70 15.85
CA ARG A 154 -19.65 14.79 16.40
C ARG A 154 -20.17 15.75 15.32
N HIS A 155 -19.50 15.87 14.18
CA HIS A 155 -19.81 16.88 13.16
C HIS A 155 -20.65 16.37 11.98
N THR A 156 -20.75 15.06 11.77
CA THR A 156 -21.40 14.51 10.57
C THR A 156 -22.64 13.65 10.83
N TRP A 157 -23.06 13.51 12.09
CA TRP A 157 -24.13 12.59 12.51
C TRP A 157 -25.32 13.28 13.20
N ALA A 158 -25.31 14.62 13.25
CA ALA A 158 -26.43 15.46 13.68
C ALA A 158 -26.99 16.23 12.49
#